data_AF-A0A948Q6L3-F1
#
_entry.id   AF-A0A948Q6L3-F1
#
_cell.length_a   1.000
_cell.length_b   1.000
_cell.length_c   1.000
_cell.angle_alpha   90.00
_cell.angle_beta   90.00
_cell.angle_gamma   90.00
#
_symmetry.space_group_name_H-M   'P 1'
#
loop_
_entity.id
_entity.type
_entity.pdbx_description
1 polymer ?
#
loop_
_entity_poly.entity_id
_entity_poly.type
_entity_poly.pdbx_seq_one_letter_code
_entity_poly.pdbx_strand_id
1 'polypeptide(L)'
;MAESDFRGKIADLLSHAGITIDGSDPHDIRVHDSRLYGRLIAGGSLALAEAYMDGWWDCPRLDEFFARVLRARLDEQVRSRTWFWAALKARLFNRQTIRRAAGMARRHYDLGNDLYRRMLDRRMIYTCGYWNGARDLDEAQERKLEMVCRKLGLEPGMKVLDIGCGWGGAACFAAERYG
;
A
#
# COMPACT_ATOMS: atom_id res chain seq x y z
N MET A 1 -29.96 -14.25 -14.59
CA MET A 1 -29.70 -13.46 -15.83
C MET A 1 -28.73 -12.30 -15.61
N ALA A 2 -28.90 -11.45 -14.58
CA ALA A 2 -27.96 -10.34 -14.33
C ALA A 2 -26.56 -10.81 -13.85
N GLU A 3 -26.50 -11.90 -13.09
CA GLU A 3 -25.25 -12.40 -12.48
C GLU A 3 -24.25 -12.96 -13.52
N SER A 4 -24.73 -13.64 -14.56
CA SER A 4 -23.89 -14.13 -15.67
C SER A 4 -23.31 -13.01 -16.53
N ASP A 5 -24.04 -11.90 -16.67
CA ASP A 5 -23.59 -10.69 -17.39
C ASP A 5 -22.46 -9.98 -16.63
N PHE A 6 -22.54 -9.89 -15.30
CA PHE A 6 -21.48 -9.27 -14.49
C PHE A 6 -20.20 -10.10 -14.47
N ARG A 7 -20.29 -11.43 -14.38
CA ARG A 7 -19.11 -12.30 -14.46
C ARG A 7 -18.36 -12.10 -15.78
N GLY A 8 -19.07 -12.05 -16.91
CA GLY A 8 -18.47 -11.84 -18.22
C GLY A 8 -17.70 -10.51 -18.32
N LYS A 9 -18.28 -9.42 -17.82
CA LYS A 9 -17.62 -8.10 -17.81
C LYS A 9 -16.35 -8.08 -16.95
N ILE A 10 -16.39 -8.70 -15.78
CA ILE A 10 -15.21 -8.80 -14.91
C ILE A 10 -14.14 -9.70 -15.53
N ALA A 11 -14.53 -10.82 -16.15
CA ALA A 11 -13.60 -11.71 -16.84
C ALA A 11 -12.91 -11.01 -18.02
N ASP A 12 -13.68 -10.27 -18.83
CA ASP A 12 -13.14 -9.48 -19.94
C ASP A 12 -12.15 -8.42 -19.44
N LEU A 13 -12.51 -7.66 -18.40
CA LEU A 13 -11.63 -6.68 -17.78
C LEU A 13 -10.32 -7.31 -17.26
N LEU A 14 -10.39 -8.43 -16.53
CA LEU A 14 -9.22 -9.11 -15.97
C LEU A 14 -8.34 -9.73 -17.07
N SER A 15 -8.93 -10.16 -18.18
CA SER A 15 -8.19 -10.73 -19.31
C SER A 15 -7.21 -9.74 -19.94
N HIS A 16 -7.50 -8.42 -19.90
CA HIS A 16 -6.57 -7.37 -20.32
C HIS A 16 -5.29 -7.30 -19.48
N ALA A 17 -5.32 -7.82 -18.25
CA ALA A 17 -4.15 -7.98 -17.38
C ALA A 17 -3.56 -9.40 -17.42
N GLY A 18 -4.08 -10.28 -18.28
CA GLY A 18 -3.71 -11.69 -18.35
C GLY A 18 -4.08 -12.46 -17.09
N ILE A 19 -5.19 -12.11 -16.45
CA ILE A 19 -5.71 -12.75 -15.23
C ILE A 19 -6.97 -13.54 -15.59
N THR A 20 -7.01 -14.80 -15.20
CA THR A 20 -8.13 -15.71 -15.42
C THR A 20 -8.89 -15.94 -14.11
N ILE A 21 -10.22 -15.92 -14.18
CA ILE A 21 -11.08 -16.27 -13.04
C ILE A 21 -11.09 -17.79 -12.90
N ASP A 22 -10.77 -18.28 -11.71
CA ASP A 22 -10.60 -19.71 -11.40
C ASP A 22 -9.52 -20.39 -12.26
N GLY A 23 -8.53 -19.59 -12.67
CA GLY A 23 -7.37 -20.07 -13.40
C GLY A 23 -6.33 -20.76 -12.51
N SER A 24 -5.29 -21.30 -13.16
CA SER A 24 -4.25 -22.10 -12.52
C SER A 24 -2.97 -21.32 -12.23
N ASP A 25 -2.80 -20.13 -12.80
CA ASP A 25 -1.58 -19.35 -12.58
C ASP A 25 -1.58 -18.76 -11.16
N PRO A 26 -0.40 -18.52 -10.54
CA PRO A 26 -0.33 -18.00 -9.18
C PRO A 26 -0.97 -16.61 -9.00
N HIS A 27 -1.07 -15.81 -10.07
CA HIS A 27 -1.69 -14.50 -10.08
C HIS A 27 -3.18 -14.51 -10.43
N ASP A 28 -3.74 -15.69 -10.74
CA ASP A 28 -5.16 -15.86 -11.01
C ASP A 28 -5.97 -15.81 -9.71
N ILE A 29 -7.24 -15.41 -9.83
CA ILE A 29 -8.14 -15.31 -8.67
C ILE A 29 -8.98 -16.58 -8.56
N ARG A 30 -9.28 -17.00 -7.34
CA ARG A 30 -10.29 -18.02 -7.06
C ARG A 30 -11.51 -17.36 -6.44
N VAL A 31 -12.67 -17.58 -7.02
CA VAL A 31 -13.92 -16.98 -6.54
C VAL A 31 -14.69 -18.00 -5.73
N HIS A 32 -14.90 -17.68 -4.45
CA HIS A 32 -15.64 -18.51 -3.50
C HIS A 32 -17.12 -18.08 -3.39
N ASP A 33 -17.42 -16.84 -3.79
CA ASP A 33 -18.77 -16.25 -3.72
C ASP A 33 -19.12 -15.45 -4.98
N SER A 34 -20.18 -15.85 -5.69
CA SER A 34 -20.61 -15.22 -6.94
C SER A 34 -21.17 -13.81 -6.77
N ARG A 35 -21.56 -13.41 -5.55
CA ARG A 35 -21.97 -12.03 -5.23
C ARG A 35 -20.83 -11.02 -5.43
N LEU A 36 -19.59 -11.49 -5.51
CA LEU A 36 -18.40 -10.70 -5.85
C LEU A 36 -18.63 -9.83 -7.08
N TYR A 37 -19.13 -10.39 -8.19
CA TYR A 37 -19.19 -9.67 -9.46
C TYR A 37 -20.07 -8.43 -9.40
N GLY A 38 -21.26 -8.54 -8.81
CA GLY A 38 -22.15 -7.39 -8.60
C GLY A 38 -21.53 -6.34 -7.67
N ARG A 39 -20.84 -6.78 -6.62
CA ARG A 39 -20.17 -5.89 -5.66
C ARG A 39 -19.00 -5.13 -6.31
N LEU A 40 -18.21 -5.78 -7.16
CA LEU A 40 -17.11 -5.16 -7.89
C LEU A 40 -17.61 -4.08 -8.86
N ILE A 41 -18.68 -4.37 -9.62
CA ILE A 41 -19.28 -3.39 -10.53
C ILE A 41 -19.79 -2.15 -9.77
N ALA A 42 -20.39 -2.35 -8.58
CA ALA A 42 -20.93 -1.26 -7.78
C ALA A 42 -19.86 -0.45 -7.02
N GLY A 43 -18.84 -1.12 -6.48
CA GLY A 43 -17.90 -0.55 -5.51
C GLY A 43 -16.44 -0.43 -5.96
N GLY A 44 -16.09 -0.91 -7.15
CA GLY A 44 -14.75 -0.80 -7.73
C GLY A 44 -13.64 -1.38 -6.85
N SER A 45 -12.51 -0.68 -6.75
CA SER A 45 -11.32 -1.15 -6.03
C SER A 45 -11.53 -1.33 -4.52
N LEU A 46 -12.40 -0.54 -3.89
CA LEU A 46 -12.73 -0.72 -2.47
C LEU A 46 -13.50 -2.03 -2.25
N ALA A 47 -14.49 -2.30 -3.11
CA ALA A 47 -15.23 -3.56 -3.07
C ALA A 47 -14.32 -4.77 -3.29
N LEU A 48 -13.30 -4.65 -4.15
CA LEU A 48 -12.31 -5.72 -4.36
C LEU A 48 -11.56 -6.06 -3.07
N ALA A 49 -11.08 -5.03 -2.35
CA ALA A 49 -10.36 -5.20 -1.09
C ALA A 49 -11.26 -5.75 0.03
N GLU A 50 -12.47 -5.20 0.20
CA GLU A 50 -13.40 -5.67 1.23
C GLU A 50 -13.85 -7.12 0.96
N ALA A 51 -14.11 -7.47 -0.31
CA ALA A 51 -14.49 -8.84 -0.66
C ALA A 51 -13.35 -9.84 -0.44
N TYR A 52 -12.09 -9.42 -0.56
CA TYR A 52 -10.93 -10.23 -0.16
C TYR A 52 -10.92 -10.47 1.36
N MET A 53 -11.14 -9.41 2.15
CA MET A 53 -11.24 -9.51 3.62
C MET A 53 -12.42 -10.37 4.07
N ASP A 54 -13.53 -10.35 3.32
CA ASP A 54 -14.71 -11.18 3.57
C ASP A 54 -14.55 -12.64 3.09
N GLY A 55 -13.41 -13.00 2.47
CA GLY A 55 -13.12 -14.35 1.98
C GLY A 55 -13.89 -14.75 0.72
N TRP A 56 -14.42 -13.78 -0.04
CA TRP A 56 -15.21 -14.07 -1.26
C TRP A 56 -14.32 -14.45 -2.45
N TRP A 57 -13.05 -14.07 -2.40
CA TRP A 57 -12.04 -14.47 -3.36
C TRP A 57 -10.66 -14.45 -2.74
N ASP A 58 -9.75 -15.23 -3.29
CA ASP A 58 -8.33 -15.17 -2.95
C ASP A 58 -7.44 -15.31 -4.19
N CYS A 59 -6.13 -15.15 -3.98
CA CYS A 59 -5.10 -15.29 -4.99
C CYS A 59 -3.79 -15.73 -4.30
N PRO A 60 -3.08 -16.76 -4.81
CA PRO A 60 -1.81 -17.19 -4.24
C PRO A 60 -0.71 -16.12 -4.23
N ARG A 61 -0.68 -15.26 -5.26
CA ARG A 61 0.31 -14.18 -5.44
C ARG A 61 -0.37 -12.84 -5.70
N LEU A 62 -0.93 -12.27 -4.63
CA LEU A 62 -1.58 -10.95 -4.66
C LEU A 62 -0.65 -9.84 -5.18
N ASP A 63 0.65 -9.93 -4.90
CA ASP A 63 1.67 -9.01 -5.40
C ASP A 63 1.74 -9.02 -6.93
N GLU A 64 1.73 -10.21 -7.54
CA GLU A 64 1.74 -10.38 -8.99
C GLU A 64 0.38 -9.97 -9.62
N PHE A 65 -0.73 -10.32 -8.96
CA PHE A 65 -2.07 -9.89 -9.36
C PHE A 65 -2.14 -8.36 -9.47
N PHE A 66 -1.78 -7.64 -8.40
CA PHE A 66 -1.84 -6.18 -8.41
C PHE A 66 -0.81 -5.56 -9.36
N ALA A 67 0.38 -6.14 -9.49
CA ALA A 67 1.36 -5.68 -10.47
C ALA A 67 0.80 -5.74 -11.91
N ARG A 68 0.07 -6.81 -12.26
CA ARG A 68 -0.59 -6.97 -13.56
C ARG A 68 -1.74 -5.99 -13.75
N VAL A 69 -2.64 -5.89 -12.76
CA VAL A 69 -3.77 -4.95 -12.76
C VAL A 69 -3.30 -3.51 -12.99
N LEU A 70 -2.25 -3.07 -12.28
CA LEU A 70 -1.70 -1.72 -12.39
C LEU A 70 -0.94 -1.50 -13.72
N ARG A 71 -0.21 -2.50 -14.22
CA ARG A 71 0.46 -2.40 -15.53
C ARG A 71 -0.54 -2.30 -16.68
N ALA A 72 -1.65 -3.01 -16.59
CA ALA A 72 -2.76 -2.92 -17.54
C ALA A 72 -3.68 -1.70 -17.31
N ARG A 73 -3.40 -0.90 -16.27
CA ARG A 73 -4.16 0.30 -15.87
C ARG A 73 -5.66 0.04 -15.69
N LEU A 74 -6.04 -1.13 -15.18
CA LEU A 74 -7.45 -1.44 -14.94
C LEU A 74 -8.05 -0.53 -13.86
N ASP A 75 -7.23 0.00 -12.95
CA ASP A 75 -7.62 0.99 -11.96
C ASP A 75 -8.14 2.30 -12.58
N GLU A 76 -7.62 2.69 -13.75
CA GLU A 76 -8.11 3.86 -14.50
C GLU A 76 -9.43 3.56 -15.23
N GLN A 77 -9.67 2.31 -15.61
CA GLN A 77 -10.87 1.87 -16.34
C GLN A 77 -12.07 1.67 -15.40
N VAL A 78 -11.82 1.35 -14.12
CA VAL A 78 -12.85 1.16 -13.09
C VAL A 78 -13.14 2.47 -12.33
N ARG A 79 -12.96 3.63 -12.98
CA ARG A 79 -13.29 4.94 -12.39
C ARG A 79 -14.78 5.06 -12.09
N SER A 80 -15.14 4.70 -10.86
CA SER A 80 -16.51 4.79 -10.34
C SER A 80 -16.95 6.25 -10.13
N ARG A 81 -18.26 6.50 -10.25
CA ARG A 81 -18.93 7.75 -9.85
C ARG A 81 -18.53 8.22 -8.44
N THR A 82 -18.16 7.30 -7.54
CA THR A 82 -17.70 7.63 -6.18
C THR A 82 -16.44 8.48 -6.15
N TRP A 83 -15.52 8.31 -7.11
CA TRP A 83 -14.28 9.10 -7.19
C TRP A 83 -14.56 10.57 -7.53
N PHE A 84 -15.51 10.81 -8.43
CA PHE A 84 -15.98 12.17 -8.78
C PHE A 84 -16.56 12.88 -7.55
N TRP A 85 -17.42 12.20 -6.80
CA TRP A 85 -18.00 12.76 -5.57
C TRP A 85 -16.97 12.98 -4.46
N ALA A 86 -15.99 12.10 -4.33
CA ALA A 86 -14.89 12.26 -3.38
C ALA A 86 -14.01 13.46 -3.75
N ALA A 87 -13.67 13.63 -5.03
CA ALA A 87 -12.89 14.76 -5.53
C ALA A 87 -13.64 16.10 -5.35
N LEU A 88 -14.95 16.12 -5.61
CA LEU A 88 -15.79 17.29 -5.40
C LEU A 88 -15.85 17.66 -3.91
N LYS A 89 -16.08 16.70 -3.02
CA LYS A 89 -16.07 16.94 -1.56
C LYS A 89 -14.71 17.41 -1.06
N ALA A 90 -13.61 16.86 -1.57
CA ALA A 90 -12.26 17.26 -1.18
C ALA A 90 -11.93 18.70 -1.62
N ARG A 91 -12.45 19.15 -2.77
CA ARG A 91 -12.32 20.54 -3.23
C ARG A 91 -13.18 21.52 -2.45
N LEU A 92 -14.39 21.11 -2.06
CA LEU A 92 -15.34 21.98 -1.35
C LEU A 92 -15.09 22.06 0.16
N PHE A 93 -14.43 21.06 0.76
CA PHE A 93 -14.21 21.01 2.20
C PHE A 93 -12.76 20.65 2.52
N ASN A 94 -12.02 21.60 3.10
CA ASN A 94 -10.72 21.31 3.69
C ASN A 94 -10.91 20.48 4.97
N ARG A 95 -10.53 19.20 4.94
CA ARG A 95 -10.65 18.29 6.08
C ARG A 95 -9.43 18.28 6.99
N GLN A 96 -8.38 19.04 6.68
CA GLN A 96 -7.14 19.10 7.46
C GLN A 96 -7.27 20.05 8.65
N THR A 97 -7.82 19.53 9.75
CA THR A 97 -7.81 20.21 11.05
C THR A 97 -6.96 19.43 12.05
N ILE A 98 -6.31 20.15 12.97
CA ILE A 98 -5.45 19.56 14.03
C ILE A 98 -6.19 18.48 14.82
N ARG A 99 -7.47 18.73 15.17
CA ARG A 99 -8.32 17.77 15.88
C ARG A 99 -8.53 16.45 15.11
N ARG A 100 -8.65 16.51 13.78
CA ARG A 100 -8.80 15.31 12.93
C ARG A 100 -7.48 14.58 12.76
N ALA A 101 -6.36 15.31 12.63
CA ALA A 101 -5.03 14.69 12.56
C ALA A 101 -4.73 13.83 13.79
N ALA A 102 -5.06 14.31 15.00
CA ALA A 102 -4.89 13.55 16.25
C ALA A 102 -5.77 12.29 16.35
N GLY A 103 -6.95 12.30 15.71
CA GLY A 103 -7.83 11.12 15.63
C GLY A 103 -7.37 10.11 14.59
N MET A 104 -6.82 10.57 13.46
CA MET A 104 -6.27 9.72 12.41
C MET A 104 -4.98 9.03 12.83
N ALA A 105 -4.08 9.74 13.54
CA ALA A 105 -2.85 9.16 14.07
C ALA A 105 -3.13 7.97 14.99
N ARG A 106 -4.09 8.11 15.92
CA ARG A 106 -4.51 7.01 16.80
C ARG A 106 -5.04 5.80 16.03
N ARG A 107 -5.89 6.00 15.03
CA ARG A 107 -6.44 4.88 14.24
C ARG A 107 -5.43 4.16 13.35
N HIS A 108 -4.37 4.83 12.90
CA HIS A 108 -3.39 4.25 11.96
C HIS A 108 -2.16 3.62 12.64
N TYR A 109 -1.92 3.91 13.92
CA TYR A 109 -0.72 3.46 14.64
C TYR A 109 -1.02 2.67 15.93
N ASP A 110 -2.26 2.24 16.16
CA ASP A 110 -2.63 1.39 17.33
C ASP A 110 -2.34 -0.11 17.13
N LEU A 111 -1.68 -0.49 16.05
CA LEU A 111 -1.07 -1.81 15.93
C LEU A 111 0.13 -1.83 16.87
N GLY A 112 0.08 -2.64 17.93
CA GLY A 112 1.14 -2.67 18.95
C GLY A 112 2.54 -2.90 18.37
N ASN A 113 3.57 -2.40 19.07
CA ASN A 113 4.98 -2.48 18.64
C ASN A 113 5.46 -3.92 18.34
N ASP A 114 4.78 -4.94 18.85
CA ASP A 114 5.16 -6.34 18.63
C ASP A 114 5.01 -6.79 17.18
N LEU A 115 4.01 -6.26 16.46
CA LEU A 115 3.88 -6.50 15.02
C LEU A 115 5.05 -5.87 14.28
N TYR A 116 5.31 -4.59 14.55
CA TYR A 116 6.34 -3.83 13.85
C TYR A 116 7.74 -4.38 14.11
N ARG A 117 8.05 -4.80 15.34
CA ARG A 117 9.35 -5.45 15.66
C ARG A 117 9.58 -6.76 14.90
N ARG A 118 8.52 -7.47 14.52
CA ARG A 118 8.62 -8.71 13.73
C ARG A 118 8.70 -8.45 12.23
N MET A 119 8.20 -7.30 11.78
CA MET A 119 8.09 -6.96 10.36
C MET A 119 9.24 -6.06 9.86
N LEU A 120 9.71 -5.15 10.70
CA LEU A 120 10.70 -4.12 10.35
C LEU A 120 12.12 -4.57 10.66
N ASP A 121 13.09 -3.75 10.21
CA ASP A 121 14.48 -3.88 10.60
C ASP A 121 14.71 -3.51 12.08
N ARG A 122 15.93 -3.77 12.55
CA ARG A 122 16.35 -3.49 13.93
C ARG A 122 16.24 -2.02 14.36
N ARG A 123 16.24 -1.07 13.42
CA ARG A 123 16.10 0.38 13.70
C ARG A 123 14.65 0.86 13.60
N MET A 124 13.68 -0.04 13.41
CA MET A 124 12.24 0.26 13.36
C MET A 124 11.89 1.28 12.26
N ILE A 125 12.46 1.12 11.07
CA ILE A 125 12.29 2.05 9.96
C ILE A 125 11.11 1.62 9.09
N TYR A 126 9.95 2.23 9.31
CA TYR A 126 8.75 1.97 8.50
C TYR A 126 8.65 2.86 7.26
N THR A 127 9.66 2.74 6.38
CA THR A 127 9.69 3.37 5.04
C THR A 127 10.56 2.52 4.10
N CYS A 128 10.69 2.90 2.83
CA CYS A 128 11.40 2.09 1.86
C CYS A 128 12.89 1.89 2.24
N GLY A 129 13.40 0.69 1.96
CA GLY A 129 14.82 0.38 2.02
C GLY A 129 15.51 0.62 0.66
N TYR A 130 16.83 0.75 0.68
CA TYR A 130 17.65 0.90 -0.53
C TYR A 130 18.43 -0.39 -0.79
N TRP A 131 17.97 -1.17 -1.77
CA TRP A 131 18.39 -2.56 -1.98
C TRP A 131 19.68 -2.74 -2.80
N ASN A 132 20.29 -1.67 -3.31
CA ASN A 132 21.48 -1.79 -4.15
C ASN A 132 22.66 -2.41 -3.36
N GLY A 133 22.96 -3.67 -3.65
CA GLY A 133 23.98 -4.46 -2.95
C GLY A 133 23.57 -4.97 -1.56
N ALA A 134 22.31 -4.78 -1.14
CA ALA A 134 21.79 -5.28 0.13
C ALA A 134 21.34 -6.73 0.05
N ARG A 135 21.66 -7.50 1.09
CA ARG A 135 21.30 -8.92 1.18
C ARG A 135 20.05 -9.16 2.02
N ASP A 136 19.75 -8.23 2.93
CA ASP A 136 18.62 -8.29 3.84
C ASP A 136 18.03 -6.90 4.13
N LEU A 137 16.95 -6.88 4.90
CA LEU A 137 16.20 -5.67 5.23
C LEU A 137 17.02 -4.71 6.10
N ASP A 138 17.77 -5.21 7.08
CA ASP A 138 18.62 -4.40 7.95
C ASP A 138 19.68 -3.65 7.13
N GLU A 139 20.34 -4.37 6.21
CA GLU A 139 21.35 -3.81 5.33
C GLU A 139 20.75 -2.80 4.35
N ALA A 140 19.54 -3.06 3.82
CA ALA A 140 18.84 -2.14 2.94
C ALA A 140 18.42 -0.84 3.65
N GLN A 141 18.02 -0.93 4.92
CA GLN A 141 17.65 0.26 5.70
C GLN A 141 18.87 1.09 6.08
N GLU A 142 19.98 0.47 6.52
CA GLU A 142 21.21 1.22 6.83
C GLU A 142 21.81 1.87 5.58
N ARG A 143 21.81 1.19 4.43
CA ARG A 143 22.23 1.81 3.16
C ARG A 143 21.37 3.01 2.78
N LYS A 144 20.06 2.93 3.00
CA LYS A 144 19.16 4.06 2.75
C LYS A 144 19.49 5.23 3.67
N LEU A 145 19.71 4.99 4.96
CA LEU A 145 20.06 6.02 5.93
C LEU A 145 21.39 6.68 5.61
N GLU A 146 22.40 5.88 5.26
CA GLU A 146 23.71 6.35 4.80
C GLU A 146 23.59 7.21 3.53
N MET A 147 22.84 6.75 2.53
CA MET A 147 22.58 7.52 1.32
C MET A 147 21.93 8.88 1.63
N VAL A 148 20.97 8.92 2.57
CA VAL A 148 20.31 10.17 2.98
C VAL A 148 21.30 11.10 3.65
N CYS A 149 22.09 10.63 4.62
CA CYS A 149 23.08 11.45 5.33
C CYS A 149 24.14 12.01 4.36
N ARG A 150 24.63 11.18 3.42
CA ARG A 150 25.57 11.62 2.38
C ARG A 150 24.98 12.66 1.44
N LYS A 151 23.70 12.53 1.06
CA LYS A 151 23.01 13.53 0.23
C LYS A 151 22.80 14.86 0.95
N LEU A 152 22.63 14.81 2.28
CA LEU A 152 22.55 16.00 3.12
C LEU A 152 23.93 16.65 3.35
N GLY A 153 25.02 15.93 3.09
CA GLY A 153 26.37 16.42 3.35
C GLY A 153 26.62 16.63 4.85
N LEU A 154 26.12 15.74 5.70
CA LEU A 154 26.25 15.89 7.15
C LEU A 154 27.72 15.87 7.58
N GLU A 155 28.08 16.82 8.44
CA GLU A 155 29.39 16.92 9.08
C GLU A 155 29.23 17.00 10.61
N PRO A 156 30.24 16.59 11.39
CA PRO A 156 30.19 16.68 12.85
C PRO A 156 29.86 18.07 13.38
N GLY A 157 28.95 18.14 14.34
CA GLY A 157 28.51 19.39 14.97
C GLY A 157 27.37 20.11 14.26
N MET A 158 26.89 19.60 13.13
CA MET A 158 25.68 20.11 12.49
C MET A 158 24.42 19.78 13.31
N LYS A 159 23.42 20.68 13.28
CA LYS A 159 22.11 20.44 13.89
C LYS A 159 21.12 19.96 12.83
N VAL A 160 20.50 18.81 13.08
CA VAL A 160 19.56 18.16 12.15
C VAL A 160 18.15 18.14 12.74
N LEU A 161 17.15 18.47 11.92
CA LEU A 161 15.72 18.35 12.25
C LEU A 161 15.10 17.22 11.42
N ASP A 162 14.60 16.18 12.09
CA ASP A 162 13.87 15.08 11.47
C ASP A 162 12.34 15.26 11.67
N ILE A 163 11.66 15.72 10.61
CA ILE A 163 10.21 15.96 10.64
C ILE A 163 9.47 14.65 10.38
N GLY A 164 8.83 14.12 11.42
CA GLY A 164 8.17 12.81 11.34
C GLY A 164 9.12 11.66 11.64
N CYS A 165 9.95 11.81 12.68
CA CYS A 165 11.04 10.90 13.04
C CYS A 165 10.63 9.46 13.41
N GLY A 166 9.33 9.17 13.54
CA GLY A 166 8.84 7.84 13.90
C GLY A 166 9.41 7.36 15.23
N TRP A 167 10.05 6.19 15.23
CA TRP A 167 10.77 5.64 16.39
C TRP A 167 12.16 6.24 16.60
N GLY A 168 12.55 7.25 15.82
CA GLY A 168 13.84 7.93 15.93
C GLY A 168 15.01 7.22 15.23
N GLY A 169 14.78 6.10 14.53
CA GLY A 169 15.85 5.29 13.96
C GLY A 169 16.78 6.03 12.99
N ALA A 170 16.24 7.00 12.23
CA ALA A 170 17.06 7.85 11.35
C ALA A 170 17.89 8.88 12.13
N ALA A 171 17.29 9.54 13.12
CA ALA A 171 17.98 10.47 14.00
C ALA A 171 19.09 9.79 14.82
N CYS A 172 18.83 8.60 15.38
CA CYS A 172 19.83 7.79 16.07
C CYS A 172 20.98 7.40 15.13
N PHE A 173 20.68 6.95 13.90
CA PHE A 173 21.72 6.63 12.92
C PHE A 173 22.61 7.83 12.60
N ALA A 174 22.01 9.01 12.35
CA ALA A 174 22.75 10.23 12.07
C ALA A 174 23.64 10.63 13.26
N ALA A 175 23.10 10.65 14.49
CA ALA A 175 23.86 10.97 15.69
C ALA A 175 25.00 9.97 15.97
N GLU A 176 24.78 8.67 15.74
CA GLU A 176 25.79 7.61 15.92
C GLU A 176 26.94 7.71 14.92
N ARG A 177 26.66 8.13 13.68
CA ARG A 177 27.61 8.02 12.55
C ARG A 177 28.24 9.35 12.14
N TYR A 178 27.54 10.46 12.34
CA TYR A 178 27.94 11.78 11.84
C TYR A 178 28.22 12.81 12.94
N GLY A 179 27.89 12.52 14.20
CA GLY A 179 28.11 13.43 15.34
C GLY A 179 27.19 14.63 15.32
#